data_AF-A0A4Y2B2P3-F1
#
_entry.id   AF-A0A4Y2B2P3-F1
#
_cell.length_a   1.000
_cell.length_b   1.000
_cell.length_c   1.000
_cell.angle_alpha   90.00
_cell.angle_beta   90.00
_cell.angle_gamma   90.00
#
_symmetry.space_group_name_H-M   'P 1'
#
loop_
_entity.id
_entity.type
_entity.pdbx_description
1 polymer ?
#
loop_
_entity_poly.entity_id
_entity_poly.type
_entity_poly.pdbx_seq_one_letter_code
_entity_poly.pdbx_strand_id
1 'polypeptide(L)'
;MELILNCPLQWFVCHLYANELPLRHVFAHMDGTTTGSRSLTGEIRKSLVGCEKLSVVSSTPIENTLCEVTNKKDLSTDQLYIMEICEVINC
;
A
#
# COMPACT_ATOMS: atom_id res chain seq x y z
N MET A 1 -0.57 -14.78 -27.97
CA MET A 1 -0.83 -13.73 -26.97
C MET A 1 -2.11 -12.97 -27.31
N GLU A 2 -2.23 -12.39 -28.52
CA GLU A 2 -3.50 -11.82 -29.03
C GLU A 2 -4.67 -12.81 -29.08
N LEU A 3 -4.44 -14.03 -29.57
CA LEU A 3 -5.47 -15.08 -29.59
C LEU A 3 -5.96 -15.52 -28.20
N ILE A 4 -5.17 -15.29 -27.15
CA ILE A 4 -5.50 -15.66 -25.77
C ILE A 4 -6.26 -14.52 -25.10
N LEU A 5 -5.88 -13.27 -25.41
CA LEU A 5 -6.46 -12.06 -24.81
C LEU A 5 -7.68 -11.53 -25.57
N ASN A 6 -7.94 -12.03 -26.79
CA ASN A 6 -9.04 -11.62 -27.69
C ASN A 6 -9.17 -10.09 -27.85
N CYS A 7 -8.04 -9.39 -27.76
CA CYS A 7 -7.93 -7.94 -27.83
C CYS A 7 -6.61 -7.60 -28.53
N PRO A 8 -6.55 -6.56 -29.38
CA PRO A 8 -5.31 -6.17 -30.03
C PRO A 8 -4.21 -5.89 -28.99
N LEU A 9 -3.01 -6.47 -29.16
CA LEU A 9 -1.87 -6.22 -28.26
C LEU A 9 -1.57 -4.72 -28.15
N GLN A 10 -1.84 -3.98 -29.22
CA GLN A 10 -1.70 -2.54 -29.26
C GLN A 10 -2.49 -1.84 -28.15
N TRP A 11 -3.68 -2.33 -27.79
CA TRP A 11 -4.49 -1.71 -26.75
C TRP A 11 -3.87 -1.89 -25.35
N PHE A 12 -3.30 -3.06 -25.08
CA PHE A 12 -2.53 -3.32 -23.86
C PHE A 12 -1.28 -2.44 -23.77
N VAL A 13 -0.54 -2.30 -24.87
CA VAL A 13 0.64 -1.45 -24.93
C VAL A 13 0.25 0.02 -24.73
N CYS A 14 -0.81 0.50 -25.39
CA CYS A 14 -1.32 1.86 -25.19
C CYS A 14 -1.76 2.10 -23.74
N HIS A 15 -2.42 1.15 -23.09
CA HIS A 15 -2.81 1.25 -21.69
C HIS A 15 -1.60 1.28 -20.74
N LEU A 16 -0.58 0.48 -21.01
CA LEU A 16 0.68 0.51 -20.26
C LEU A 16 1.35 1.87 -20.38
N TYR A 17 1.47 2.42 -21.59
CA TYR A 17 2.06 3.74 -21.82
C TYR A 17 1.25 4.87 -21.18
N ALA A 18 -0.08 4.79 -21.20
CA ALA A 18 -0.97 5.77 -20.58
C ALA A 18 -0.77 5.86 -19.05
N ASN A 19 -0.43 4.75 -18.41
CA ASN A 19 -0.11 4.72 -16.98
C ASN A 19 1.35 5.11 -16.72
N GLU A 20 2.29 4.68 -17.56
CA GLU A 20 3.73 4.95 -17.38
C GLU A 20 4.07 6.44 -17.46
N LEU A 21 3.53 7.15 -18.46
CA LEU A 21 3.83 8.57 -18.72
C LEU A 21 3.54 9.51 -17.51
N PRO A 22 2.33 9.51 -16.93
CA PRO A 22 2.03 10.34 -15.76
C PRO A 22 2.78 9.86 -14.51
N LEU A 23 2.92 8.54 -14.34
CA LEU A 23 3.63 7.97 -13.20
C LEU A 23 5.12 8.31 -13.23
N ARG A 24 5.77 8.36 -14.39
CA ARG A 24 7.18 8.76 -14.51
C ARG A 24 7.45 10.15 -13.93
N HIS A 25 6.56 11.11 -14.14
CA HIS A 25 6.75 12.45 -13.60
C HIS A 25 6.51 12.48 -12.08
N VAL A 26 5.53 11.71 -11.60
CA VAL A 26 5.28 11.53 -10.16
C VAL A 26 6.48 10.85 -9.49
N PHE A 27 7.02 9.78 -10.07
CA PHE A 27 8.21 9.12 -9.58
C PHE A 27 9.44 10.02 -9.68
N ALA A 28 9.66 10.76 -10.76
CA ALA A 28 10.76 11.71 -10.83
C ALA A 28 10.67 12.82 -9.76
N HIS A 29 9.45 13.23 -9.40
CA HIS A 29 9.20 14.17 -8.32
C HIS A 29 9.39 13.54 -6.93
N MET A 30 8.91 12.31 -6.73
CA MET A 30 9.00 11.56 -5.47
C MET A 30 10.42 11.04 -5.19
N ASP A 31 11.12 10.56 -6.22
CA ASP A 31 12.50 10.08 -6.20
C ASP A 31 13.52 11.23 -6.24
N GLY A 32 13.06 12.47 -6.48
CA GLY A 32 13.89 13.65 -6.64
C GLY A 32 14.98 13.73 -5.57
N THR A 33 16.25 13.82 -5.97
CA THR A 33 17.48 13.71 -5.14
C THR A 33 17.30 13.00 -3.81
N THR A 34 16.61 11.85 -3.79
CA THR A 34 16.72 10.95 -2.67
C THR A 34 18.09 10.31 -2.84
N THR A 35 19.11 11.02 -2.34
CA THR A 35 20.41 10.43 -2.08
C THR A 35 20.10 9.32 -1.10
N GLY A 36 19.84 8.10 -1.60
CA GLY A 36 19.31 6.99 -0.80
C GLY A 36 20.09 6.97 0.49
N SER A 37 19.41 7.14 1.62
CA SER A 37 19.97 7.82 2.80
C SER A 37 21.26 7.13 3.28
N ARG A 38 22.40 7.51 2.71
CA ARG A 38 23.70 6.96 3.10
C ARG A 38 24.09 7.48 4.47
N SER A 39 23.53 8.64 4.83
CA SER A 39 23.50 9.16 6.17
C SER A 39 22.06 9.59 6.50
N LEU A 40 21.40 8.78 7.31
CA LEU A 40 20.14 9.12 7.95
C LEU A 40 20.43 10.29 8.91
N THR A 41 20.33 11.54 8.46
CA THR A 41 20.70 12.77 9.22
C THR A 41 19.59 13.83 9.20
N GLY A 42 18.39 13.46 8.74
CA GLY A 42 17.23 14.36 8.74
C GLY A 42 16.69 14.61 10.15
N GLU A 43 15.96 15.72 10.31
CA GLU A 43 15.32 16.12 11.57
C GLU A 43 14.47 15.01 12.20
N ILE A 44 13.83 14.17 11.38
CA ILE A 44 13.08 13.00 11.84
C ILE A 44 13.97 12.06 12.67
N ARG A 45 15.20 11.76 12.22
CA ARG A 45 16.10 10.89 13.01
C ARG A 45 16.53 11.57 14.31
N LYS A 46 16.76 12.88 14.31
CA LYS A 46 17.13 13.63 15.53
C LYS A 46 16.02 13.52 16.57
N SER A 47 14.76 13.64 16.16
CA SER A 47 13.60 13.46 17.03
C SER A 47 13.40 12.01 17.49
N LEU A 48 13.94 11.03 16.76
CA LEU A 48 13.91 9.61 17.15
C LEU A 48 15.06 9.19 18.09
N VAL A 49 16.04 10.07 18.37
CA VAL A 49 17.12 9.75 19.32
C VAL A 49 16.53 9.57 20.73
N GLY A 50 16.69 8.39 21.32
CA GLY A 50 16.15 8.07 22.65
C GLY A 50 14.71 7.57 22.64
N CYS A 51 14.12 7.35 21.45
CA CYS A 51 12.77 6.81 21.30
C CYS A 51 12.60 5.45 22.00
N GLU A 52 13.66 4.64 22.10
CA GLU A 52 13.65 3.36 22.81
C GLU A 52 13.36 3.48 24.31
N LYS A 53 13.55 4.67 24.89
CA LYS A 53 13.26 4.96 26.31
C LYS A 53 11.91 5.63 26.50
N LEU A 54 11.24 6.02 25.42
CA LEU A 54 9.90 6.61 25.50
C LEU A 54 8.92 5.52 25.92
N SER A 55 8.08 5.82 26.90
CA SER A 55 7.00 4.93 27.28
C SER A 55 6.05 4.78 26.10
N VAL A 56 5.56 3.56 25.88
CA VAL A 56 4.47 3.32 24.94
C VAL A 56 3.28 4.18 25.37
N VAL A 57 2.90 5.12 24.51
CA VAL A 57 1.71 5.93 24.72
C VAL A 57 0.49 5.04 24.52
N SER A 58 -0.41 5.02 25.50
CA SER A 58 -1.70 4.35 25.35
C SER A 58 -2.50 5.05 24.26
N SER A 59 -2.78 4.35 23.16
CA SER A 59 -3.74 4.80 22.15
C SER A 59 -5.14 4.32 22.54
N THR A 60 -6.14 5.13 22.24
CA THR A 60 -7.54 4.68 22.29
C THR A 60 -7.78 3.71 21.13
N PRO A 61 -8.30 2.50 21.37
CA PRO A 61 -8.68 1.61 20.29
C PRO A 61 -9.75 2.30 19.43
N ILE A 62 -9.60 2.21 18.11
CA ILE A 62 -10.64 2.66 17.18
C ILE A 62 -11.72 1.58 17.22
N GLU A 63 -12.93 1.98 17.59
CA GLU A 63 -14.08 1.08 17.56
C GLU A 63 -14.32 0.64 16.11
N ASN A 64 -14.20 -0.67 15.86
CA ASN A 64 -14.38 -1.26 14.55
C ASN A 64 -15.53 -2.26 14.60
N THR A 65 -16.57 -1.99 13.82
CA THR A 65 -17.64 -2.96 13.58
C THR A 65 -17.31 -3.70 12.29
N LEU A 66 -16.89 -4.97 12.41
CA LEU A 66 -16.74 -5.82 11.24
C LEU A 66 -18.11 -5.99 10.58
N CYS A 67 -18.25 -5.57 9.33
CA CYS A 67 -19.48 -5.76 8.58
C CYS A 67 -19.68 -7.25 8.31
N GLU A 68 -20.84 -7.80 8.65
CA GLU A 68 -21.17 -9.20 8.33
C GLU A 68 -21.26 -9.36 6.81
N VAL A 69 -20.25 -9.99 6.22
CA VAL A 69 -20.29 -10.38 4.82
C VAL A 69 -21.12 -11.65 4.70
N THR A 70 -22.33 -11.53 4.16
CA THR A 70 -23.29 -12.64 4.04
C THR A 70 -22.84 -13.74 3.09
N ASN A 71 -21.96 -13.41 2.13
CA ASN A 71 -21.46 -14.35 1.13
C ASN A 71 -19.98 -14.12 0.86
N LYS A 72 -19.11 -14.92 1.50
CA LYS A 72 -17.65 -14.86 1.33
C LYS A 72 -17.19 -15.11 -0.13
N LYS A 73 -18.06 -15.68 -0.98
CA LYS A 73 -17.75 -15.96 -2.40
C LYS A 73 -17.78 -14.72 -3.29
N ASP A 74 -18.40 -13.64 -2.81
CA ASP A 74 -18.50 -12.38 -3.55
C ASP A 74 -17.29 -11.47 -3.27
N LEU A 75 -16.38 -11.89 -2.39
CA LEU A 75 -15.16 -11.17 -2.05
C LEU A 75 -14.03 -11.50 -3.02
N SER A 76 -13.18 -10.51 -3.30
CA SER A 76 -11.88 -10.76 -3.91
C SER A 76 -10.98 -11.53 -2.94
N THR A 77 -9.91 -12.14 -3.46
CA THR A 77 -8.91 -12.84 -2.64
C THR A 77 -8.32 -11.95 -1.55
N ASP A 78 -8.03 -10.69 -1.87
CA ASP A 78 -7.45 -9.75 -0.90
C ASP A 78 -8.46 -9.38 0.19
N GLN A 79 -9.73 -9.20 -0.18
CA GLN A 79 -10.80 -8.91 0.77
C GLN A 79 -11.05 -10.11 1.71
N LEU A 80 -11.00 -11.33 1.18
CA LEU A 80 -11.11 -12.56 1.96
C LEU A 80 -9.97 -12.66 2.97
N TYR A 81 -8.73 -12.44 2.53
CA TYR A 81 -7.55 -12.50 3.39
C TYR A 81 -7.58 -11.46 4.53
N ILE A 82 -8.00 -10.23 4.21
CA ILE A 82 -8.16 -9.17 5.23
C ILE A 82 -9.26 -9.56 6.23
N MET A 83 -10.38 -10.11 5.76
CA MET A 83 -11.47 -10.54 6.63
C MET A 83 -11.03 -11.66 7.57
N GLU A 84 -10.30 -12.67 7.09
CA GLU A 84 -9.74 -13.74 7.92
C GLU A 84 -8.80 -13.20 9.01
N ILE A 85 -7.95 -12.23 8.67
CA ILE A 85 -7.08 -11.56 9.64
C ILE A 85 -7.92 -10.83 10.70
N CYS A 86 -8.94 -10.08 10.28
CA CYS A 86 -9.82 -9.35 11.20
C CYS A 86 -10.61 -10.29 12.11
N GLU A 87 -11.08 -11.45 11.61
CA GLU A 87 -11.74 -12.49 12.41
C GLU A 87 -10.81 -13.06 13.49
N VAL A 88 -9.51 -13.19 13.21
CA VAL A 88 -8.50 -13.67 14.18
C VAL A 88 -8.13 -12.58 15.21
N ILE A 89 -8.07 -11.32 14.79
CA ILE A 89 -7.64 -10.20 15.65
C ILE A 89 -8.77 -9.72 16.58
N ASN A 90 -10.03 -9.79 16.16
CA ASN A 90 -11.19 -9.42 16.98
C ASN A 90 -11.45 -10.50 18.07
N CYS A 91 -10.66 -10.47 19.16
CA CYS A 91 -10.99 -11.06 20.46
C CYS A 91 -11.65 -10.01 21.36
#